data_AF-W9USV0-F1
#
_entry.id   AF-W9USV0-F1
#
_cell.length_a   1.000
_cell.length_b   1.000
_cell.length_c   1.000
_cell.angle_alpha   90.00
_cell.angle_beta   90.00
_cell.angle_gamma   90.00
#
_symmetry.space_group_name_H-M   'P 1'
#
loop_
_entity.id
_entity.type
_entity.pdbx_description
1 polymer ?
#
loop_
_entity_poly.entity_id
_entity_poly.type
_entity_poly.pdbx_seq_one_letter_code
_entity_poly.pdbx_strand_id
1 'polypeptide(L)'
;MLNRYPLWKNLLILLVLVVAGIYAAPNLFPEDYAVQISGSRAVHQVDENVMSNAVRALESDGITFKSSELENGAGMLRFSDGDTQLRARATLQEP
;
A
#
# COMPACT_ATOMS: atom_id res chain seq x y z
N MET A 1 40.03 -4.75 -39.26
CA MET A 1 40.03 -5.41 -37.93
C MET A 1 38.61 -5.34 -37.41
N LEU A 2 37.93 -6.49 -37.27
CA LEU A 2 36.48 -6.51 -36.97
C LEU A 2 36.26 -6.40 -35.46
N ASN A 3 35.74 -5.25 -35.01
CA ASN A 3 35.44 -4.97 -33.61
C ASN A 3 34.16 -5.72 -33.18
N ARG A 4 34.25 -7.05 -33.11
CA ARG A 4 33.10 -7.93 -32.85
C ARG A 4 33.01 -8.21 -31.35
N TYR A 5 31.99 -7.65 -30.70
CA TYR A 5 31.70 -8.01 -29.32
C TYR A 5 31.32 -9.48 -29.22
N PRO A 6 31.81 -10.20 -28.19
CA PRO A 6 31.50 -11.60 -28.02
C PRO A 6 30.02 -11.77 -27.66
N LEU A 7 29.38 -12.78 -28.27
CA LEU A 7 27.92 -13.00 -28.20
C LEU A 7 27.37 -13.03 -26.77
N TRP A 8 28.14 -13.56 -25.82
CA TRP A 8 27.74 -13.65 -24.42
C TRP A 8 27.50 -12.27 -23.77
N LYS A 9 28.26 -11.23 -24.16
CA LYS A 9 28.05 -9.88 -23.62
C LYS A 9 26.73 -9.31 -24.09
N ASN A 10 26.40 -9.51 -25.36
CA ASN A 10 25.13 -9.09 -25.92
C ASN A 10 23.96 -9.86 -25.30
N LEU A 11 24.14 -11.16 -25.03
CA LEU A 11 23.14 -11.99 -24.38
C LEU A 11 22.93 -11.59 -22.91
N LEU A 12 24.01 -11.24 -22.20
CA LEU A 12 23.94 -10.69 -20.84
C LEU A 12 23.19 -9.36 -20.81
N ILE A 13 23.48 -8.45 -21.74
CA ILE A 13 22.76 -7.18 -21.87
C ILE A 13 21.27 -7.43 -22.09
N LEU A 14 20.91 -8.34 -23.00
CA LEU A 14 19.52 -8.68 -23.29
C LEU A 14 18.81 -9.26 -22.06
N LEU A 15 19.46 -10.17 -21.33
CA LEU A 15 18.92 -10.74 -20.09
C LEU A 15 18.66 -9.65 -19.03
N VAL A 16 19.63 -8.75 -18.81
CA VAL A 16 19.46 -7.64 -17.86
C VAL A 16 18.31 -6.72 -18.28
N LEU A 17 18.19 -6.42 -19.57
CA LEU A 17 17.07 -5.60 -20.09
C LEU A 17 15.71 -6.28 -19.87
N VAL A 18 15.61 -7.60 -20.05
CA VAL A 18 14.38 -8.34 -19.79
C VAL A 18 14.02 -8.29 -18.30
N VAL A 19 14.97 -8.54 -17.40
CA VAL A 19 14.74 -8.47 -15.96
C VAL A 19 14.33 -7.07 -15.54
N ALA A 20 15.03 -6.04 -16.05
CA ALA A 20 14.70 -4.64 -15.79
C ALA A 20 13.31 -4.27 -16.33
N GLY A 21 12.95 -4.74 -17.52
CA GLY A 21 11.64 -4.51 -18.12
C GLY A 21 10.51 -5.15 -17.34
N ILE A 22 10.71 -6.37 -16.83
CA ILE A 22 9.75 -7.02 -15.93
C ILE A 22 9.65 -6.25 -14.61
N TYR A 23 10.79 -5.91 -14.00
CA TYR A 23 10.81 -5.19 -12.72
C TYR A 23 10.18 -3.79 -12.81
N ALA A 24 10.36 -3.09 -13.93
CA ALA A 24 9.76 -1.78 -14.18
C ALA A 24 8.35 -1.86 -14.80
N ALA A 25 7.72 -3.04 -14.87
CA ALA A 25 6.41 -3.19 -15.46
C ALA A 25 5.34 -2.47 -14.61
N PRO A 26 4.54 -1.56 -15.21
CA PRO A 26 3.68 -0.64 -14.46
C PRO A 26 2.54 -1.32 -13.68
N ASN A 27 2.19 -2.56 -14.02
CA ASN A 27 1.05 -3.27 -13.43
C ASN A 27 1.43 -4.29 -12.34
N LEU A 28 2.73 -4.49 -12.07
CA LEU A 28 3.19 -5.48 -11.07
C LEU A 28 3.20 -4.94 -9.65
N PHE A 29 3.19 -3.62 -9.48
CA PHE A 29 3.22 -2.96 -8.17
C PHE A 29 2.06 -1.97 -8.10
N PRO A 30 0.83 -2.45 -7.87
CA PRO A 30 -0.34 -1.59 -7.76
C PRO A 30 -0.24 -0.69 -6.53
N GLU A 31 -1.03 0.39 -6.53
CA GLU A 31 -1.12 1.31 -5.41
C GLU A 31 -1.65 0.59 -4.16
N ASP A 32 -0.99 0.79 -3.02
CA ASP A 32 -1.44 0.27 -1.72
C ASP A 32 -2.22 1.37 -0.99
N TYR A 33 -3.54 1.40 -1.18
CA TYR A 33 -4.39 2.40 -0.56
C TYR A 33 -4.55 2.13 0.93
N ALA A 34 -4.24 3.12 1.76
CA ALA A 34 -4.36 2.98 3.21
C ALA A 34 -4.83 4.27 3.90
N VAL A 35 -5.52 4.11 5.03
CA VAL A 35 -5.83 5.17 5.98
C VAL A 35 -5.11 4.86 7.29
N GLN A 36 -4.27 5.80 7.72
CA GLN A 36 -3.58 5.71 9.00
C GLN A 36 -4.36 6.49 10.07
N ILE A 37 -4.63 5.82 11.18
CA ILE A 37 -5.22 6.40 12.39
C ILE A 37 -4.08 6.64 13.37
N SER A 38 -3.94 7.87 13.83
CA SER A 38 -2.95 8.24 14.85
C SER A 38 -3.62 9.07 15.94
N GLY A 39 -3.08 9.01 17.16
CA GLY A 39 -3.60 9.82 18.24
C GLY A 39 -3.35 11.31 17.99
N SER A 40 -4.30 12.14 18.44
CA SER A 40 -4.24 13.61 18.32
C SER A 40 -3.02 14.24 19.02
N ARG A 41 -2.34 13.49 19.90
CA ARG A 41 -1.06 13.85 20.51
C ARG A 41 -0.14 12.63 20.49
N ALA A 42 1.17 12.83 20.34
CA ALA A 42 2.18 11.77 20.30
C ALA A 42 2.20 10.82 21.52
N VAL A 43 1.57 11.22 22.63
CA VAL A 43 1.45 10.41 23.86
C VAL A 43 0.25 9.46 23.81
N HIS A 44 -0.74 9.71 22.96
CA HIS A 44 -1.91 8.87 22.79
C HIS A 44 -1.64 7.87 21.65
N GLN A 45 -1.19 6.68 22.02
CA GLN A 45 -1.10 5.58 21.06
C GLN A 45 -2.52 5.09 20.74
N VAL A 46 -2.72 4.70 19.49
CA VAL A 46 -3.92 3.97 19.08
C VAL A 46 -3.87 2.60 19.72
N ASP A 47 -4.95 2.20 20.39
CA ASP A 47 -5.12 0.89 20.99
C ASP A 47 -6.10 0.03 20.17
N GLU A 48 -6.26 -1.23 20.57
CA GLU A 48 -7.19 -2.15 19.91
C GLU A 48 -8.65 -1.68 19.99
N ASN A 49 -9.03 -0.91 21.01
CA ASN A 49 -10.39 -0.39 21.14
C ASN A 49 -10.68 0.65 20.06
N VAL A 50 -9.76 1.58 19.82
CA VAL A 50 -9.88 2.58 18.74
C VAL A 50 -9.94 1.87 17.38
N MET A 51 -9.10 0.86 17.17
CA MET A 51 -9.15 0.06 15.92
C MET A 51 -10.47 -0.67 15.76
N SER A 52 -10.98 -1.29 16.82
CA SER A 52 -12.27 -1.97 16.78
C SER A 52 -13.43 -1.01 16.50
N ASN A 53 -13.39 0.19 17.06
CA ASN A 53 -14.39 1.23 16.78
C ASN A 53 -14.31 1.72 15.33
N ALA A 54 -13.10 1.92 14.80
CA ALA A 54 -12.89 2.28 13.41
C ALA A 54 -13.43 1.20 12.45
N VAL A 55 -13.15 -0.07 12.72
CA VAL A 55 -13.68 -1.21 11.95
C VAL A 55 -15.20 -1.21 11.97
N ARG A 56 -15.82 -1.05 13.15
CA ARG A 56 -17.29 -0.99 13.27
C ARG A 56 -17.91 0.17 12.51
N ALA A 57 -17.29 1.36 12.54
CA ALA A 57 -17.76 2.52 11.80
C ALA A 57 -17.73 2.26 10.29
N LEU A 58 -16.63 1.69 9.78
CA LEU A 58 -16.52 1.31 8.37
C LEU A 58 -17.53 0.23 7.97
N GLU A 59 -17.72 -0.80 8.78
CA GLU A 59 -18.73 -1.84 8.54
C GLU A 59 -20.15 -1.27 8.52
N SER A 60 -20.46 -0.31 9.40
CA SER A 60 -21.77 0.33 9.47
C SER A 60 -22.12 1.14 8.24
N ASP A 61 -21.11 1.71 7.56
CA ASP A 61 -21.26 2.46 6.30
C ASP A 61 -21.04 1.57 5.06
N GLY A 62 -20.92 0.25 5.25
CA GLY A 62 -20.76 -0.72 4.17
C GLY A 62 -19.39 -0.66 3.48
N ILE A 63 -18.37 -0.10 4.13
CA ILE A 63 -17.03 0.08 3.59
C ILE A 63 -16.19 -1.17 3.87
N THR A 64 -15.77 -1.85 2.80
CA THR A 64 -14.89 -3.01 2.88
C THR A 64 -13.42 -2.59 2.96
N PHE A 65 -12.67 -3.18 3.88
CA PHE A 65 -11.21 -3.02 4.00
C PHE A 65 -10.50 -4.35 3.75
N LYS A 66 -9.26 -4.29 3.28
CA LYS A 66 -8.40 -5.43 2.95
C LYS A 66 -7.70 -5.99 4.19
N SER A 67 -7.21 -5.12 5.05
CA SER A 67 -6.56 -5.49 6.31
C SER A 67 -6.64 -4.36 7.33
N SER A 68 -6.55 -4.74 8.60
CA SER A 68 -6.45 -3.83 9.75
C SER A 68 -5.24 -4.23 10.59
N GLU A 69 -4.30 -3.32 10.79
CA GLU A 69 -3.06 -3.56 11.53
C GLU A 69 -2.84 -2.46 12.57
N LEU A 70 -2.25 -2.81 13.71
CA LEU A 70 -1.78 -1.86 14.69
C LEU A 70 -0.26 -1.90 14.69
N GLU A 71 0.39 -0.84 14.22
CA GLU A 71 1.84 -0.78 14.09
C GLU A 71 2.38 0.52 14.70
N ASN A 72 3.41 0.41 15.55
CA ASN A 72 4.10 1.56 16.13
C ASN A 72 3.18 2.57 16.86
N GLY A 73 2.10 2.10 17.49
CA GLY A 73 1.12 2.94 18.18
C GLY A 73 0.18 3.71 17.24
N ALA A 74 0.11 3.33 15.96
CA ALA A 74 -0.83 3.82 14.98
C ALA A 74 -1.65 2.66 14.40
N GLY A 75 -2.91 2.95 14.07
CA GLY A 75 -3.77 2.05 13.33
C GLY A 75 -3.56 2.20 11.82
N MET A 76 -3.54 1.11 11.07
CA MET A 76 -3.44 1.11 9.62
C MET A 76 -4.57 0.26 9.04
N LEU A 77 -5.38 0.87 8.18
CA LEU A 77 -6.45 0.19 7.44
C LEU A 77 -6.12 0.26 5.96
N ARG A 78 -6.02 -0.91 5.30
CA ARG A 78 -5.76 -1.00 3.86
C ARG A 78 -7.05 -1.21 3.08
N PHE A 79 -7.10 -0.69 1.86
CA PHE A 79 -8.27 -0.72 0.98
C PHE A 79 -7.89 -1.24 -0.40
N SER A 80 -8.89 -1.77 -1.11
CA SER A 80 -8.73 -2.33 -2.44
C SER A 80 -8.60 -1.27 -3.53
N ASP A 81 -9.11 -0.06 -3.27
CA ASP A 81 -9.18 1.03 -4.23
C ASP A 81 -9.21 2.41 -3.52
N GLY A 82 -8.87 3.46 -4.26
CA GLY A 82 -8.79 4.83 -3.75
C GLY A 82 -10.13 5.47 -3.40
N ASP A 83 -11.23 5.09 -4.07
CA ASP A 83 -12.57 5.63 -3.75
C ASP A 83 -13.03 5.12 -2.38
N THR A 84 -12.81 3.84 -2.12
CA THR A 84 -13.10 3.20 -0.83
C THR A 84 -12.22 3.76 0.28
N GLN A 85 -10.94 4.00 0.02
CA GLN A 85 -10.05 4.70 0.95
C GLN A 85 -10.55 6.12 1.27
N LEU A 86 -11.00 6.87 0.26
CA LEU A 86 -11.47 8.24 0.45
C LEU A 86 -12.77 8.29 1.28
N ARG A 87 -13.72 7.38 1.01
CA ARG A 87 -14.94 7.21 1.81
C ARG A 87 -14.62 6.81 3.25
N ALA A 88 -13.70 5.86 3.43
CA ALA A 88 -13.26 5.42 4.75
C ALA A 88 -12.68 6.59 5.56
N ARG A 89 -11.84 7.41 4.92
CA ARG A 89 -11.28 8.59 5.54
C ARG A 89 -12.36 9.59 5.96
N ALA A 90 -13.37 9.82 5.13
CA ALA A 90 -14.48 10.71 5.49
C ALA A 90 -15.24 10.18 6.72
N THR A 91 -15.61 8.89 6.69
CA THR A 91 -16.32 8.21 7.79
C THR A 91 -15.55 8.26 9.11
N LEU A 92 -14.23 8.09 9.07
CA LEU A 92 -13.37 8.08 10.26
C LEU A 92 -12.98 9.49 10.75
N GLN A 93 -13.19 10.53 9.94
CA GLN A 93 -12.93 11.92 10.32
C GLN A 93 -14.16 12.65 10.84
N GLU A 94 -15.36 12.13 10.59
CA GLU A 94 -16.58 12.69 11.15
C GLU A 94 -16.58 12.57 12.69
N PRO A 95 -16.94 13.65 13.41
CA PRO A 95 -16.88 13.72 14.88
C PRO A 95 -17.97 12.92 15.59
#